data_AF-A0A819TYC9-F1
#
_entry.id   AF-A0A819TYC9-F1
#
_cell.length_a   1.000
_cell.length_b   1.000
_cell.length_c   1.000
_cell.angle_alpha   90.00
_cell.angle_beta   90.00
_cell.angle_gamma   90.00
#
_symmetry.space_group_name_H-M   'P 1'
#
loop_
_entity.id
_entity.type
_entity.pdbx_description
1 polymer ?
#
loop_
_entity_poly.entity_id
_entity_poly.type
_entity_poly.pdbx_seq_one_letter_code
_entity_poly.pdbx_strand_id
1 'polypeptide(L)'
;MKSFLSTTVDRNLALFVLGDAAQQLERWRVHQRIPLKRVLFIIDADPSKINDLIPFADISSKSYFPEEQETLFMAGCIFRVCDVRFDEDEKIHMITGILRRRC
;
A
#
# COMPACT_ATOMS: atom_id res chain seq x y z
N MET A 1 4.03 -8.93 -7.63
CA MET A 1 3.09 -9.70 -6.77
C MET A 1 2.23 -10.61 -7.61
N LYS A 2 1.74 -11.74 -7.08
CA LYS A 2 0.81 -12.64 -7.80
C LYS A 2 -0.68 -12.28 -7.62
N SER A 3 -0.96 -11.24 -6.84
CA SER A 3 -2.29 -10.69 -6.57
C SER A 3 -2.38 -9.23 -7.03
N PHE A 4 -3.59 -8.72 -7.16
CA PHE A 4 -3.84 -7.27 -7.21
C PHE A 4 -3.34 -6.60 -5.93
N LEU A 5 -3.02 -5.30 -6.04
CA LEU A 5 -2.64 -4.47 -4.92
C LEU A 5 -3.63 -3.31 -4.79
N SER A 6 -4.45 -3.37 -3.74
CA SER A 6 -5.37 -2.29 -3.36
C SER A 6 -4.60 -1.19 -2.63
N THR A 7 -4.90 0.06 -2.99
CA THR A 7 -4.30 1.26 -2.40
C THR A 7 -5.35 2.36 -2.34
N THR A 8 -5.08 3.41 -1.58
CA THR A 8 -5.94 4.61 -1.52
C THR A 8 -5.09 5.86 -1.67
N VAL A 9 -5.69 6.92 -2.22
CA VAL A 9 -5.11 8.27 -2.22
C VAL A 9 -5.28 8.98 -0.88
N ASP A 10 -6.19 8.50 -0.01
CA ASP A 10 -6.39 9.02 1.34
C ASP A 10 -5.39 8.40 2.33
N ARG A 11 -4.42 9.22 2.75
CA ARG A 11 -3.41 8.85 3.75
C ARG A 11 -4.02 8.43 5.09
N ASN A 12 -5.10 9.07 5.53
CA ASN A 12 -5.70 8.77 6.83
C ASN A 12 -6.37 7.41 6.82
N LEU A 13 -7.06 7.07 5.72
CA LEU A 13 -7.60 5.74 5.53
C LEU A 13 -6.50 4.67 5.48
N ALA A 14 -5.40 4.92 4.76
CA ALA A 14 -4.26 3.99 4.75
C ALA A 14 -3.68 3.75 6.16
N LEU A 15 -3.57 4.81 6.98
CA LEU A 15 -3.12 4.73 8.37
C LEU A 15 -4.15 4.01 9.26
N PHE A 16 -5.44 4.21 9.03
CA PHE A 16 -6.51 3.51 9.73
C PHE A 16 -6.46 2.00 9.47
N VAL A 17 -6.31 1.59 8.20
CA VAL A 17 -6.21 0.16 7.80
C VAL A 17 -4.97 -0.53 8.39
N LEU A 18 -3.87 0.21 8.55
CA LEU A 18 -2.67 -0.28 9.25
C LEU A 18 -2.96 -0.69 10.71
N GLY A 19 -4.00 -0.12 11.31
CA GLY A 19 -4.43 -0.36 12.67
C GLY A 19 -3.43 0.14 13.72
N ASP A 20 -3.78 -0.07 14.99
CA ASP A 20 -2.93 0.27 16.14
C ASP A 20 -1.83 -0.79 16.37
N ALA A 21 -0.61 -0.31 16.63
CA ALA A 21 0.52 -1.14 17.01
C ALA A 21 0.24 -2.00 18.26
N ALA A 22 -0.54 -1.51 19.22
CA ALA A 22 -0.88 -2.23 20.44
C ALA A 22 -1.78 -3.45 20.17
N GLN A 23 -2.86 -3.26 19.38
CA GLN A 23 -3.78 -4.34 19.00
C GLN A 23 -3.12 -5.41 18.13
N GLN A 24 -2.21 -5.00 17.24
CA GLN A 24 -1.44 -5.95 16.44
C GLN A 24 -0.66 -6.87 17.37
N LEU A 25 0.13 -6.33 18.31
CA LEU A 25 1.00 -7.11 19.20
C LEU A 25 0.26 -8.21 19.98
N GLU A 26 -0.99 -7.95 20.38
CA GLU A 26 -1.85 -8.93 21.07
C GLU A 26 -2.33 -10.05 20.16
N ARG A 27 -2.74 -9.75 18.91
CA ARG A 27 -3.09 -10.76 17.90
C ARG A 27 -1.90 -11.65 17.54
N TRP A 28 -0.70 -11.07 17.44
CA TRP A 28 0.54 -11.78 17.09
C TRP A 28 0.94 -12.83 18.12
N ARG A 29 0.69 -12.58 19.41
CA ARG A 29 1.07 -13.49 20.50
C ARG A 29 0.40 -14.87 20.44
N VAL A 30 -0.72 -15.00 19.73
CA VAL A 30 -1.56 -16.21 19.80
C VAL A 30 -1.33 -17.16 18.61
N HIS A 31 -0.91 -16.68 17.42
CA HIS A 31 -0.94 -17.51 16.20
C HIS A 31 0.29 -17.46 15.27
N GLN A 32 1.27 -16.58 15.45
CA GLN A 32 2.37 -16.42 14.47
C GLN A 32 3.78 -16.41 15.09
N ARG A 33 4.69 -17.17 14.46
CA ARG A 33 6.10 -17.31 14.88
C ARG A 33 6.99 -16.14 14.44
N ILE A 34 6.52 -15.28 13.55
CA ILE A 34 7.26 -14.11 13.05
C ILE A 34 6.38 -12.87 13.26
N PRO A 35 6.83 -11.85 14.00
CA PRO A 35 6.05 -10.63 14.21
C PRO A 35 5.95 -9.85 12.90
N LEU A 36 4.73 -9.56 12.42
CA LEU A 36 4.58 -8.57 11.35
C LEU A 36 4.88 -7.16 11.87
N LYS A 37 5.28 -6.31 10.94
CA LYS A 37 5.55 -4.90 11.17
C LYS A 37 4.48 -4.07 10.45
N ARG A 38 4.16 -2.91 11.02
CA ARG A 38 3.33 -1.89 10.36
C ARG A 38 4.17 -1.21 9.29
N VAL A 39 3.76 -1.35 8.05
CA VAL A 39 4.47 -0.82 6.88
C VAL A 39 3.51 0.01 6.03
N LEU A 40 3.76 1.32 5.94
CA LEU A 40 3.04 2.20 5.02
C LEU A 40 3.82 2.30 3.70
N PHE A 41 3.22 1.79 2.62
CA PHE A 41 3.75 1.98 1.28
C PHE A 41 3.26 3.29 0.69
N ILE A 42 4.18 4.11 0.19
CA ILE A 42 3.90 5.32 -0.58
C ILE A 42 4.36 5.06 -2.00
N ILE A 43 3.43 5.10 -2.95
CA ILE A 43 3.70 4.77 -4.35
C ILE A 43 3.53 6.03 -5.19
N ASP A 44 4.61 6.49 -5.80
CA ASP A 44 4.53 7.47 -6.89
C ASP A 44 4.27 6.71 -8.20
N ALA A 45 3.02 6.84 -8.67
CA ALA A 45 2.53 6.24 -9.90
C ALA A 45 2.06 7.34 -10.86
N ASP A 46 3.02 8.00 -11.50
CA ASP A 46 2.75 9.02 -12.52
C ASP A 46 2.39 8.37 -13.87
N PRO A 47 1.14 8.48 -14.36
CA PRO A 47 0.71 7.90 -15.63
C PRO A 47 1.53 8.43 -16.82
N SER A 48 2.00 9.68 -16.77
CA SER A 48 2.77 10.29 -17.86
C SER A 48 4.17 9.68 -18.02
N LYS A 49 4.67 9.00 -16.99
CA LYS A 49 5.98 8.34 -16.98
C LYS A 49 5.91 6.85 -17.37
N ILE A 50 4.71 6.35 -17.67
CA ILE A 50 4.48 4.93 -17.98
C ILE A 50 4.03 4.83 -19.44
N ASN A 51 4.93 4.32 -20.29
CA ASN A 51 4.62 4.15 -21.71
C ASN A 51 3.65 2.96 -21.91
N ASP A 52 2.67 3.14 -22.80
CA ASP A 52 1.77 2.15 -23.41
C ASP A 52 0.68 1.48 -22.56
N LEU A 53 0.88 1.28 -21.26
CA LEU A 53 -0.10 0.61 -20.39
C LEU A 53 -0.07 1.18 -18.97
N ILE A 54 -1.20 1.72 -18.51
CA ILE A 54 -1.39 2.18 -17.14
C ILE A 54 -1.95 0.99 -16.34
N PRO A 55 -1.17 0.33 -15.47
CA PRO A 55 -1.58 -0.93 -14.84
C PRO A 55 -2.35 -0.72 -13.54
N PHE A 56 -3.04 0.42 -13.41
CA PHE A 56 -3.85 0.76 -12.26
C PHE A 56 -5.02 1.65 -12.67
N ALA A 57 -6.07 1.64 -11.86
CA ALA A 57 -7.23 2.50 -12.07
C ALA A 57 -7.86 2.88 -10.73
N ASP A 58 -8.45 4.08 -10.69
CA ASP A 58 -9.43 4.43 -9.68
C ASP A 58 -10.70 3.60 -9.92
N ILE A 59 -11.09 2.81 -8.92
CA ILE A 59 -12.26 1.94 -9.00
C ILE A 59 -13.43 2.43 -8.15
N SER A 60 -13.36 3.64 -7.59
CA SER A 60 -14.38 4.22 -6.69
C SER A 60 -15.78 4.16 -7.29
N SER A 61 -15.91 4.42 -8.60
CA SER A 61 -17.20 4.37 -9.33
C SER A 61 -17.83 2.97 -9.44
N LYS A 62 -17.07 1.92 -9.14
CA LYS A 62 -17.48 0.51 -9.17
C LYS A 62 -17.32 -0.18 -7.81
N SER A 63 -16.76 0.51 -6.83
CA SER A 63 -16.55 -0.01 -5.47
C SER A 63 -17.86 0.02 -4.68
N TYR A 64 -18.00 -0.91 -3.74
CA TYR A 64 -19.05 -0.87 -2.73
C TYR A 64 -18.78 0.25 -1.70
N PHE A 65 -17.54 0.72 -1.60
CA PHE A 65 -17.10 1.80 -0.71
C PHE A 65 -16.40 2.91 -1.53
N PRO A 66 -17.15 3.76 -2.28
CA PRO A 66 -16.57 4.80 -3.13
C PRO A 66 -15.74 5.85 -2.37
N GLU A 67 -16.04 6.08 -1.10
CA GLU A 67 -15.34 7.01 -0.21
C GLU A 67 -13.91 6.57 0.12
N GLU A 68 -13.56 5.29 -0.09
CA GLU A 68 -12.21 4.81 0.13
C GLU A 68 -11.21 5.31 -0.92
N GLN A 69 -11.71 5.87 -2.03
CA GLN A 69 -10.91 6.39 -3.14
C GLN A 69 -9.86 5.37 -3.61
N GLU A 70 -10.32 4.12 -3.77
CA GLU A 70 -9.44 2.98 -4.03
C GLU A 70 -8.82 3.08 -5.43
N THR A 71 -7.49 3.02 -5.47
CA THR A 71 -6.71 2.80 -6.68
C THR A 71 -6.19 1.36 -6.68
N LEU A 72 -6.64 0.56 -7.64
CA LEU A 72 -6.30 -0.85 -7.75
C LEU A 72 -5.20 -1.07 -8.79
N PHE A 73 -4.09 -1.66 -8.39
CA PHE A 73 -3.00 -2.06 -9.29
C PHE A 73 -3.15 -3.51 -9.73
N MET A 74 -2.92 -3.78 -11.02
CA MET A 74 -2.94 -5.11 -11.60
C MET A 74 -1.90 -6.03 -10.95
N ALA A 75 -2.22 -7.32 -10.89
CA ALA A 75 -1.23 -8.33 -10.54
C ALA A 75 -0.01 -8.24 -11.48
N GLY A 76 1.18 -8.53 -10.94
CA GLY A 76 2.43 -8.42 -11.68
C GLY A 76 3.10 -7.05 -11.67
N CYS A 77 2.47 -5.99 -11.16
CA CYS A 77 3.15 -4.69 -11.00
C CYS A 77 4.44 -4.80 -10.18
N ILE A 78 5.47 -4.05 -10.61
CA ILE A 78 6.79 -3.99 -9.99
C ILE A 78 7.02 -2.56 -9.50
N PHE A 79 7.43 -2.41 -8.24
CA PHE A 79 7.74 -1.12 -7.65
C PHE A 79 9.22 -1.07 -7.31
N ARG A 80 9.91 0.00 -7.69
CA ARG A 80 11.27 0.25 -7.24
C ARG A 80 11.21 1.03 -5.95
N VAL A 81 11.77 0.47 -4.87
CA VAL A 81 11.97 1.19 -3.61
C VAL A 81 12.98 2.30 -3.83
N CYS A 82 12.62 3.50 -3.40
CA CYS A 82 13.44 4.70 -3.49
C CYS A 82 13.91 5.16 -2.11
N ASP A 83 13.08 4.98 -1.08
CA ASP A 83 13.40 5.38 0.28
C ASP A 83 12.74 4.42 1.30
N VAL A 84 13.43 4.24 2.43
CA VAL A 84 12.93 3.47 3.57
C VAL A 84 13.27 4.24 4.83
N ARG A 85 12.24 4.63 5.58
CA ARG A 85 12.38 5.38 6.83
C ARG A 85 11.47 4.81 7.91
N PHE A 86 11.80 5.09 9.16
CA PHE A 86 10.96 4.74 10.28
C PHE A 86 10.40 6.02 10.90
N ASP A 87 9.09 6.06 11.09
CA ASP A 87 8.40 7.12 11.81
C ASP A 87 8.36 6.74 13.29
N GLU A 88 9.09 7.48 14.12
CA GLU A 88 9.20 7.20 15.55
C GLU A 88 7.93 7.55 16.32
N ASP A 89 7.14 8.52 15.85
CA ASP A 89 5.93 8.96 16.55
C ASP A 89 4.82 7.93 16.32
N GLU A 90 4.63 7.53 15.06
CA GLU A 90 3.61 6.57 14.68
C GLU A 90 4.07 5.11 14.86
N LYS A 91 5.37 4.86 15.06
CA LYS A 91 5.99 3.52 15.06
C LYS A 91 5.67 2.74 13.78
N ILE A 92 5.83 3.39 12.62
CA ILE A 92 5.53 2.82 11.29
C ILE A 92 6.77 2.83 10.41
N HIS A 93 7.05 1.72 9.72
CA HIS A 93 8.02 1.72 8.63
C HIS A 93 7.37 2.31 7.38
N MET A 94 7.95 3.36 6.82
CA MET A 94 7.48 3.96 5.58
C MET A 94 8.40 3.54 4.44
N ILE A 95 7.82 2.99 3.38
CA ILE A 95 8.54 2.59 2.18
C ILE A 95 8.01 3.42 1.03
N THR A 96 8.85 4.30 0.48
CA THR A 96 8.50 5.08 -0.70
C THR A 96 9.05 4.36 -1.92
N GLY A 97 8.19 4.15 -2.92
CA GLY A 97 8.57 3.52 -4.16
C GLY A 97 7.93 4.20 -5.36
N ILE A 98 8.48 3.89 -6.53
CA ILE A 98 7.94 4.33 -7.82
C ILE A 98 7.53 3.13 -8.64
N LEU A 99 6.40 3.23 -9.34
CA LEU A 99 5.97 2.18 -10.26
C LEU A 99 6.99 2.01 -11.40
N ARG A 100 7.44 0.78 -11.64
CA ARG A 100 8.35 0.41 -12.73
C ARG A 100 7.72 -0.67 -13.60
N ARG A 101 7.97 -0.60 -14.90
CA ARG A 101 7.44 -1.56 -15.87
C ARG A 101 8.26 -2.85 -15.88
N ARG A 102 7.58 -3.98 -15.66
CA ARG A 102 7.48 -5.15 -16.55
C ARG A 102 6.19 -5.89 -16.17
N CYS A 103 5.05 -5.40 -16.66
CA CYS A 103 3.84 -6.21 -16.75
C CYS A 103 4.02 -7.19 -17.92
#